data_AF-A0A955EVM1-F1
#
_entry.id   AF-A0A955EVM1-F1
#
_cell.length_a   1.000
_cell.length_b   1.000
_cell.length_c   1.000
_cell.angle_alpha   90.00
_cell.angle_beta   90.00
_cell.angle_gamma   90.00
#
_symmetry.space_group_name_H-M   'P 1'
#
loop_
_entity.id
_entity.type
_entity.pdbx_description
1 polymer ?
#
loop_
_entity_poly.entity_id
_entity_poly.type
_entity_poly.pdbx_seq_one_letter_code
_entity_poly.pdbx_strand_id
1 'polypeptide(L)' 'PIVGLSKLKGCVRLLFWSGQSFETPGLAKEGKFKAAEARFTDAKEVDAQVLGKWLAEARDIQWDYKNIVRRKGRLERLK' A
#
# COMPACT_ATOMS: atom_id res chain seq x y z
N PRO A 1 -0.99 -6.04 -7.77
CA PRO A 1 -0.62 -6.63 -6.46
C PRO A 1 -1.22 -5.75 -5.35
N ILE A 2 -1.77 -6.35 -4.29
CA ILE A 2 -2.57 -5.64 -3.27
C ILE A 2 -1.68 -5.11 -2.15
N VAL A 3 -0.90 -5.99 -1.51
CA VAL A 3 0.07 -5.65 -0.44
C VAL A 3 1.35 -6.47 -0.60
N GLY A 4 2.49 -5.85 -0.31
CA GLY A 4 3.80 -6.48 -0.24
C GLY A 4 4.22 -6.64 1.22
N LEU A 5 4.59 -7.86 1.62
CA LEU A 5 5.13 -8.16 2.94
C LEU A 5 6.65 -8.29 2.84
N SER A 6 7.41 -7.65 3.72
CA SER A 6 8.86 -7.78 3.78
C SER A 6 9.35 -7.83 5.22
N LYS A 7 10.11 -8.86 5.57
CA LYS A 7 10.81 -8.92 6.86
C LYS A 7 12.15 -8.19 6.74
N LEU A 8 12.31 -7.09 7.48
CA LEU A 8 13.55 -6.34 7.61
C LEU A 8 14.26 -6.73 8.92
N LYS A 9 15.52 -6.33 9.08
CA LYS A 9 16.33 -6.69 10.27
C LYS A 9 15.70 -6.27 11.61
N GLY A 10 14.88 -5.21 11.63
CA GLY A 10 14.26 -4.70 12.86
C GLY A 10 12.75 -4.51 12.82
N CYS A 11 12.08 -4.87 11.73
CA CYS A 11 10.63 -4.74 11.61
C CYS A 11 10.07 -5.58 10.46
N VAL A 12 8.77 -5.80 10.49
CA VAL A 12 7.99 -6.27 9.35
C VAL A 12 7.39 -5.04 8.66
N ARG A 13 7.63 -4.94 7.35
CA ARG A 13 7.06 -3.89 6.51
C ARG A 13 5.90 -4.44 5.68
N LEU A 14 4.79 -3.73 5.71
CA LEU A 14 3.71 -3.81 4.73
C LEU A 14 3.82 -2.66 3.75
N LEU A 15 3.86 -2.94 2.46
CA LEU A 15 3.91 -1.95 1.39
C LEU A 15 2.64 -2.06 0.53
N PHE A 16 1.89 -0.97 0.44
CA PHE A 16 0.72 -0.86 -0.42
C PHE A 16 1.05 0.03 -1.61
N TRP A 17 0.98 -0.50 -2.83
CA TRP A 17 1.28 0.26 -4.05
C TRP A 17 0.32 1.44 -4.26
N SER A 18 -0.92 1.33 -3.78
CA SER A 18 -1.94 2.39 -3.81
C SER A 18 -2.04 3.22 -2.52
N GLY A 19 -1.18 2.95 -1.53
CA GLY A 19 -1.40 3.36 -0.14
C GLY A 19 -1.46 4.87 0.11
N GLN A 20 -0.88 5.72 -0.74
CA GLN A 20 -1.03 7.19 -0.62
C GLN A 20 -2.44 7.68 -0.97
N SER A 21 -3.27 6.82 -1.55
CA SER A 21 -4.64 7.13 -1.93
C SER A 21 -5.66 6.61 -0.92
N PHE A 22 -5.20 5.98 0.16
CA PHE A 22 -6.09 5.46 1.20
C PHE A 22 -6.57 6.63 2.06
N GLU A 23 -7.86 6.58 2.41
CA GLU A 23 -8.50 7.48 3.36
C GLU A 23 -8.15 7.08 4.79
N THR A 24 -7.89 5.80 5.05
CA THR A 24 -7.52 5.33 6.39
C THR A 24 -6.10 5.80 6.76
N PRO A 25 -5.92 6.53 7.87
CA PRO A 25 -4.61 7.03 8.30
C PRO A 25 -3.70 5.90 8.82
N GLY A 26 -2.41 6.20 8.96
CA GLY A 26 -1.42 5.30 9.57
C GLY A 26 -0.40 4.69 8.61
N LEU A 27 -0.54 4.92 7.30
CA LEU A 27 0.49 4.59 6.30
C LEU A 27 1.44 5.78 6.07
N ALA A 28 2.74 5.50 6.04
CA ALA A 28 3.78 6.45 5.67
C ALA A 28 3.98 6.45 4.15
N LYS A 29 4.02 7.63 3.52
CA LYS A 29 4.19 7.73 2.06
C LYS A 29 5.58 7.25 1.64
N GLU A 30 5.63 6.37 0.64
CA GLU A 30 6.86 5.78 0.10
C GLU A 30 6.97 6.02 -1.42
N GLY A 31 8.05 6.67 -1.84
CA GLY A 31 8.40 6.84 -3.25
C GLY A 31 7.39 7.65 -4.10
N LYS A 32 7.50 7.49 -5.43
CA LYS A 32 6.80 8.31 -6.44
C LYS A 32 5.50 7.68 -6.99
N PHE A 33 5.26 6.39 -6.76
CA PHE A 33 4.18 5.63 -7.41
C PHE A 33 2.91 5.46 -6.56
N LYS A 34 2.58 6.47 -5.74
CA LYS A 34 1.45 6.44 -4.80
C LYS A 34 1.53 5.32 -3.77
N ALA A 35 2.72 4.78 -3.53
CA ALA A 35 2.92 3.73 -2.55
C ALA A 35 3.02 4.29 -1.13
N ALA A 36 2.50 3.56 -0.16
CA ALA A 36 2.68 3.87 1.24
C ALA A 36 2.95 2.59 2.03
N GLU A 37 3.69 2.70 3.12
CA GLU A 37 4.12 1.59 3.94
C GLU A 37 3.73 1.74 5.41
N ALA A 38 3.52 0.61 6.08
CA ALA A 38 3.49 0.50 7.53
C ALA A 38 4.63 -0.41 7.99
N ARG A 39 5.24 -0.06 9.13
CA ARG A 39 6.30 -0.85 9.74
C ARG A 39 5.86 -1.25 11.14
N PHE A 40 5.98 -2.53 11.44
CA PHE A 40 5.65 -3.12 12.73
C PHE A 40 6.90 -3.76 13.32
N THR A 41 7.26 -3.35 14.53
CA THR A 41 8.36 -3.91 15.31
C THR A 41 7.90 -5.04 16.22
N ASP A 42 6.64 -4.99 16.66
CA ASP A 42 5.99 -6.01 17.48
C ASP A 42 4.61 -6.41 16.90
N ALA A 43 4.17 -7.64 17.17
CA ALA A 43 2.87 -8.13 16.71
C ALA A 43 1.68 -7.38 17.34
N LYS A 44 1.86 -6.80 18.54
CA LYS A 44 0.83 -6.02 19.25
C LYS A 44 0.53 -4.68 18.58
N GLU A 45 1.45 -4.17 17.77
CA GLU A 45 1.25 -2.93 17.00
C GLU A 45 0.31 -3.14 15.81
N VAL A 46 0.04 -4.40 15.44
CA VAL A 46 -0.83 -4.74 14.32
C VAL A 46 -2.29 -4.66 14.76
N ASP A 47 -2.96 -3.57 14.37
CA ASP A 47 -4.41 -3.45 14.51
C ASP A 47 -5.12 -4.12 13.32
N ALA A 48 -5.79 -5.24 13.60
CA ALA A 48 -6.53 -6.00 12.60
C ALA A 48 -7.70 -5.22 11.97
N GLN A 49 -8.34 -4.29 12.70
CA GLN A 49 -9.42 -3.46 12.18
C GLN A 49 -8.88 -2.48 11.13
N VAL A 50 -7.78 -1.81 11.44
CA VAL A 50 -7.12 -0.87 10.53
C VAL A 50 -6.55 -1.60 9.33
N LEU A 51 -5.89 -2.74 9.55
CA LEU A 51 -5.36 -3.58 8.48
C LEU A 51 -6.46 -4.05 7.51
N GLY A 52 -7.63 -4.43 8.03
CA GLY A 52 -8.79 -4.79 7.21
C GLY A 52 -9.26 -3.65 6.30
N LYS A 53 -9.28 -2.41 6.81
CA LYS A 53 -9.63 -1.23 6.01
C LYS A 53 -8.61 -0.98 4.90
N TRP A 54 -7.32 -1.03 5.21
CA TRP A 54 -6.27 -0.88 4.20
C TRP A 54 -6.34 -1.95 3.11
N LEU A 55 -6.66 -3.20 3.46
CA LEU A 55 -6.82 -4.28 2.48
C LEU A 55 -8.05 -4.08 1.58
N ALA A 56 -9.16 -3.60 2.13
CA ALA A 56 -10.35 -3.24 1.35
C ALA A 56 -10.05 -2.09 0.37
N GLU A 57 -9.42 -1.02 0.86
CA GLU A 57 -9.02 0.12 0.03
C GLU A 57 -8.00 -0.29 -1.04
N ALA A 58 -7.05 -1.17 -0.72
CA ALA A 58 -6.09 -1.70 -1.69
C ALA A 58 -6.78 -2.54 -2.78
N ARG A 59 -7.89 -3.20 -2.46
CA ARG A 59 -8.69 -3.97 -3.41
C ARG A 59 -9.54 -3.08 -4.30
N ASP A 60 -10.12 -2.01 -3.75
CA ASP A 60 -11.02 -1.08 -4.44
C ASP A 60 -10.27 0.00 -5.23
N ILE A 61 -9.10 0.42 -4.74
CA ILE A 61 -8.22 1.39 -5.38
C ILE A 61 -7.17 0.63 -6.19
N GLN A 62 -7.62 0.11 -7.34
CA GLN A 62 -6.72 -0.46 -8.32
C GLN A 62 -6.26 0.61 -9.31
N TRP A 63 -4.94 0.79 -9.39
CA TRP A 63 -4.34 1.54 -10.47
C TRP A 63 -3.97 0.61 -11.62
N ASP A 64 -4.03 1.12 -12.85
CA ASP A 64 -3.59 0.40 -14.03
C ASP A 64 -2.06 0.30 -14.11
N TYR A 65 -1.48 -0.48 -13.19
CA TYR A 65 -0.05 -0.78 -13.20
C TYR A 65 0.35 -1.58 -14.45
N LYS A 66 -0.58 -2.33 -15.06
CA LYS A 66 -0.31 -3.13 -16.26
C LYS A 66 0.05 -2.24 -17.45
N ASN A 67 -0.61 -1.10 -17.60
CA ASN A 67 -0.34 -0.16 -18.70
C ASN A 67 0.60 1.00 -18.34
N ILE A 68 1.20 1.02 -17.14
CA ILE A 68 2.07 2.13 -16.70
C ILE A 68 3.24 2.38 -17.66
N VAL A 69 3.85 1.32 -18.20
CA VAL A 69 4.96 1.40 -19.18
C VAL A 69 4.47 1.98 -20.51
N ARG A 70 3.27 1.58 -20.95
CA ARG A 70 2.64 2.10 -22.18
C ARG A 70 2.19 3.56 -22.03
N ARG A 71 1.84 3.98 -20.82
CA ARG A 71 1.38 5.35 -20.49
C ARG A 71 2.49 6.28 -19.99
N LYS A 72 3.77 5.96 -20.27
CA LYS A 72 4.94 6.77 -19.87
C LYS A 72 4.97 7.14 -18.38
N GLY A 73 4.53 6.24 -17.50
CA GLY A 73 4.55 6.46 -16.05
C GLY A 73 3.27 7.05 -15.45
N ARG A 74 2.23 7.33 -16.25
CA ARG A 74 0.95 7.84 -15.74
C ARG A 74 0.07 6.71 -15.21
N LEU A 75 -0.25 6.78 -13.92
CA LEU A 75 -1.21 5.88 -13.26
C LEU A 75 -2.63 6.43 -13.45
N GLU A 76 -3.52 5.62 -14.02
CA GLU A 76 -4.97 5.91 -14.07
C GLU A 76 -5.70 4.91 -13.20
N ARG A 77 -6.73 5.38 -12.50
CA ARG A 77 -7.54 4.54 -11.62
C ARG A 77 -8.43 3.67 -12.50
N LEU A 78 -8.32 2.35 -12.33
CA LEU A 78 -9.28 1.40 -12.89
C LEU A 78 -10.52 1.45 -11.99
N LYS A 79 -11.68 1.71 -12.57
CA LYS A 79 -12.97 1.68 -11.88
C LYS A 79 -13.70 0.41 -12.27
#